data_AF-A0A4U5JTT7-F1
#
_entry.id   AF-A0A4U5JTT7-F1
#
_cell.length_a   1.000
_cell.length_b   1.000
_cell.length_c   1.000
_cell.angle_alpha   90.00
_cell.angle_beta   90.00
_cell.angle_gamma   90.00
#
_symmetry.space_group_name_H-M   'P 1'
#
loop_
_entity.id
_entity.type
_entity.pdbx_description
1 polymer ?
#
loop_
_entity_poly.entity_id
_entity_poly.type
_entity_poly.pdbx_seq_one_letter_code
_entity_poly.pdbx_strand_id
1 'polypeptide(L)'
;MRIRIDKMAALGVTTMLCIAPVALAQTPTDAEIAQVRDLLGFGPATTRAVVDGSFRQQPQFGKYDAKEQSCLIGALTPEVDAELRNAFKTLFADSETTGAWLRFGRTAGGDKFTGLMRAAVDAKLKGVAAPSPFSAIDQMSKAEQADISAFMQSPAAAVLKKDFPDMPMPEAFGKRAAQRCGIEWPEQ
;
A
#
# COMPACT_ATOMS: atom_id res chain seq x y z
N MET A 1 -42.30 71.36 2.96
CA MET A 1 -41.07 70.56 2.80
C MET A 1 -41.49 69.17 2.32
N ARG A 2 -41.18 68.82 1.05
CA ARG A 2 -41.69 67.59 0.38
C ARG A 2 -40.65 66.48 0.51
N ILE A 3 -41.05 65.34 1.07
CA ILE A 3 -40.23 64.12 1.17
C ILE A 3 -40.37 63.36 -0.16
N ARG A 4 -39.27 63.18 -0.90
CA ARG A 4 -39.20 62.30 -2.07
C ARG A 4 -38.69 60.93 -1.64
N ILE A 5 -39.46 59.88 -1.93
CA ILE A 5 -39.08 58.48 -1.77
C ILE A 5 -38.54 58.03 -3.13
N ASP A 6 -37.22 58.00 -3.28
CA ASP A 6 -36.57 57.49 -4.48
C ASP A 6 -36.26 55.98 -4.32
N LYS A 7 -37.10 55.20 -5.01
CA LYS A 7 -36.81 53.99 -5.77
C LYS A 7 -35.87 52.95 -5.13
N MET A 8 -36.51 51.90 -4.62
CA MET A 8 -35.92 50.57 -4.39
C MET A 8 -35.24 50.06 -5.67
N ALA A 9 -33.90 50.08 -5.68
CA ALA A 9 -33.11 49.32 -6.63
C ALA A 9 -33.06 47.86 -6.15
N ALA A 10 -33.82 46.99 -6.83
CA ALA A 10 -33.77 45.56 -6.65
C ALA A 10 -32.38 45.04 -7.05
N LEU A 11 -31.53 44.76 -6.05
CA LEU A 11 -30.32 43.96 -6.25
C LEU A 11 -30.74 42.51 -6.55
N GLY A 12 -30.76 42.19 -7.84
CA GLY A 12 -30.83 40.81 -8.31
C GLY A 12 -29.53 40.09 -7.96
N VAL A 13 -29.55 39.31 -6.88
CA VAL A 13 -28.49 38.35 -6.54
C VAL A 13 -28.63 37.17 -7.50
N THR A 14 -27.89 37.20 -8.61
CA THR A 14 -27.71 36.05 -9.50
C THR A 14 -26.80 35.05 -8.79
N THR A 15 -27.39 34.07 -8.10
CA THR A 15 -26.69 32.94 -7.49
C THR A 15 -26.08 32.09 -8.59
N MET A 16 -24.85 32.41 -9.00
CA MET A 16 -24.03 31.61 -9.90
C MET A 16 -23.64 30.33 -9.15
N LEU A 17 -24.49 29.29 -9.28
CA LEU A 17 -24.21 27.94 -8.81
C LEU A 17 -22.91 27.48 -9.51
N CYS A 18 -21.78 27.61 -8.81
CA CYS A 18 -20.54 26.96 -9.22
C CYS A 18 -20.75 25.46 -9.05
N ILE A 19 -21.15 24.79 -10.13
CA ILE A 19 -21.08 23.33 -10.24
C ILE A 19 -19.59 23.01 -10.30
N ALA A 20 -18.94 22.96 -9.14
CA ALA A 20 -17.58 22.42 -9.06
C ALA A 20 -17.68 20.96 -9.49
N PRO A 21 -16.95 20.53 -10.54
CA PRO A 21 -16.89 19.12 -10.87
C PRO A 21 -16.33 18.41 -9.63
N VAL A 22 -17.12 17.50 -9.08
CA VAL A 22 -16.62 16.56 -8.08
C VAL A 22 -15.59 15.73 -8.82
N ALA A 23 -14.32 16.07 -8.65
CA ALA A 23 -13.23 15.28 -9.20
C ALA A 23 -13.34 13.91 -8.53
N LEU A 24 -13.92 12.95 -9.25
CA LEU A 24 -14.00 11.57 -8.79
C LEU A 24 -12.55 11.12 -8.58
N ALA A 25 -12.24 10.75 -7.34
CA ALA A 25 -10.93 10.24 -6.98
C ALA A 25 -10.63 9.05 -7.89
N GLN A 26 -9.61 9.19 -8.74
CA GLN A 26 -9.27 8.15 -9.71
C GLN A 26 -8.66 6.97 -8.95
N THR A 27 -9.14 5.76 -9.26
CA THR A 27 -8.55 4.53 -8.72
C THR A 27 -7.08 4.43 -9.18
N PRO A 28 -6.14 4.05 -8.30
CA PRO A 28 -4.74 3.86 -8.68
C PRO A 28 -4.58 2.86 -9.82
N THR A 29 -3.70 3.18 -10.76
CA THR A 29 -3.29 2.26 -11.81
C THR A 29 -2.39 1.15 -11.25
N ASP A 30 -2.31 0.02 -11.94
CA ASP A 30 -1.40 -1.08 -11.55
C ASP A 30 0.07 -0.65 -11.48
N ALA A 31 0.48 0.26 -12.37
CA ALA A 31 1.84 0.79 -12.41
C ALA A 31 2.16 1.69 -11.21
N GLU A 32 1.21 2.50 -10.75
CA GLU A 32 1.38 3.33 -9.55
C GLU A 32 1.46 2.46 -8.29
N ILE A 33 0.62 1.43 -8.20
CA ILE A 33 0.63 0.47 -7.09
C ILE A 33 1.92 -0.34 -7.06
N ALA A 34 2.43 -0.78 -8.22
CA ALA A 34 3.72 -1.45 -8.29
C ALA A 34 4.84 -0.57 -7.73
N GLN A 35 4.90 0.71 -8.12
CA GLN A 35 5.91 1.64 -7.62
C GLN A 35 5.81 1.88 -6.11
N VAL A 36 4.59 2.04 -5.57
CA VAL A 36 4.39 2.22 -4.13
C VAL A 36 4.72 0.96 -3.34
N ARG A 37 4.38 -0.22 -3.87
CA ARG A 37 4.78 -1.49 -3.27
C ARG A 37 6.29 -1.62 -3.19
N ASP A 38 7.00 -1.32 -4.27
CA ASP A 38 8.47 -1.34 -4.30
C ASP A 38 9.06 -0.31 -3.32
N LEU A 39 8.51 0.90 -3.29
CA LEU A 39 8.89 1.95 -2.34
C LEU A 39 8.83 1.45 -0.89
N LEU A 40 7.79 0.70 -0.55
CA LEU A 40 7.53 0.16 0.79
C LEU A 40 8.15 -1.22 1.06
N GLY A 41 8.83 -1.81 0.07
CA GLY A 41 9.53 -3.09 0.23
C GLY A 41 8.66 -4.32 0.02
N PHE A 42 7.49 -4.16 -0.61
CA PHE A 42 6.54 -5.22 -0.96
C PHE A 42 6.61 -5.61 -2.45
N GLY A 43 7.79 -5.47 -3.06
CA GLY A 43 8.02 -5.85 -4.46
C GLY A 43 7.93 -7.36 -4.70
N PRO A 44 8.00 -7.82 -5.97
CA PRO A 44 7.82 -9.23 -6.33
C PRO A 44 8.78 -10.19 -5.61
N ALA A 45 10.01 -9.76 -5.35
CA ALA A 45 11.00 -10.56 -4.61
C ALA A 45 10.58 -10.78 -3.15
N THR A 46 10.04 -9.74 -2.49
CA THR A 46 9.47 -9.83 -1.14
C THR A 46 8.26 -10.75 -1.14
N THR A 47 7.35 -10.63 -2.11
CA THR A 47 6.18 -11.54 -2.21
C THR A 47 6.64 -13.00 -2.25
N ARG A 48 7.62 -13.32 -3.11
CA ARG A 48 8.17 -14.68 -3.18
C ARG A 48 8.77 -15.13 -1.85
N ALA A 49 9.51 -14.26 -1.17
CA ALA A 49 10.10 -14.58 0.14
C ALA A 49 9.04 -14.81 1.22
N VAL A 50 7.95 -14.04 1.24
CA VAL A 50 6.80 -14.25 2.14
C VAL A 50 6.15 -15.61 1.87
N VAL A 51 5.92 -15.95 0.60
CA VAL A 51 5.31 -17.23 0.22
C VAL A 51 6.21 -18.39 0.62
N ASP A 52 7.50 -18.35 0.28
CA ASP A 52 8.48 -19.37 0.68
C ASP A 52 8.58 -19.51 2.20
N GLY A 53 8.67 -18.39 2.93
CA GLY A 53 8.73 -18.39 4.40
C GLY A 53 7.48 -18.98 5.04
N SER A 54 6.29 -18.57 4.60
CA SER A 54 5.01 -19.11 5.06
C SER A 54 4.88 -20.59 4.77
N PHE A 55 5.36 -21.02 3.60
CA PHE A 55 5.33 -22.41 3.17
C PHE A 55 6.23 -23.29 4.06
N ARG A 56 7.44 -22.84 4.36
CA ARG A 56 8.39 -23.58 5.23
C ARG A 56 7.97 -23.64 6.70
N GLN A 57 7.16 -22.68 7.16
CA GLN A 57 6.67 -22.65 8.53
C GLN A 57 5.47 -23.58 8.77
N GLN A 58 4.88 -24.15 7.71
CA GLN A 58 3.67 -24.96 7.79
C GLN A 58 4.00 -26.46 7.70
N PRO A 59 3.85 -27.23 8.82
CA PRO A 59 4.29 -28.62 8.88
C PRO A 59 3.68 -29.54 7.82
N GLN A 60 2.43 -29.27 7.40
CA GLN A 60 1.73 -30.07 6.40
C GLN A 60 2.38 -30.05 5.01
N PHE A 61 3.25 -29.06 4.76
CA PHE A 61 4.02 -28.95 3.53
C PHE A 61 5.39 -29.64 3.61
N GLY A 62 5.80 -30.10 4.81
CA GLY A 62 7.04 -30.84 5.01
C GLY A 62 7.07 -32.23 4.33
N LYS A 63 5.91 -32.73 3.87
CA LYS A 63 5.80 -33.98 3.10
C LYS A 63 6.29 -33.86 1.65
N TYR A 64 6.38 -32.64 1.12
CA TYR A 64 6.81 -32.40 -0.26
C TYR A 64 8.33 -32.30 -0.36
N ASP A 65 8.89 -32.84 -1.43
CA ASP A 65 10.32 -32.69 -1.74
C ASP A 65 10.67 -31.27 -2.22
N ALA A 66 11.96 -30.93 -2.31
CA ALA A 66 12.39 -29.59 -2.69
C ALA A 66 11.87 -29.13 -4.08
N LYS A 67 11.66 -30.05 -5.03
CA LYS A 67 11.17 -29.74 -6.37
C LYS A 67 9.68 -29.43 -6.33
N GLU A 68 8.91 -30.23 -5.61
CA GLU A 68 7.47 -30.04 -5.38
C GLU A 68 7.21 -28.72 -4.64
N GLN A 69 7.96 -28.46 -3.57
CA GLN A 69 7.89 -27.20 -2.82
C GLN A 69 8.20 -26.00 -3.74
N SER A 70 9.29 -26.08 -4.52
CA SER A 70 9.64 -25.01 -5.46
C SER A 70 8.57 -24.80 -6.53
N CYS A 71 7.92 -25.87 -7.01
CA CYS A 71 6.81 -25.76 -7.94
C CYS A 71 5.62 -25.02 -7.31
N LEU A 72 5.21 -25.43 -6.10
CA LEU A 72 4.10 -24.81 -5.39
C LEU A 72 4.34 -23.33 -5.11
N ILE A 73 5.52 -22.98 -4.61
CA ILE A 73 5.90 -21.57 -4.37
C ILE A 73 5.82 -20.78 -5.68
N GLY A 74 6.35 -21.33 -6.78
CA GLY A 74 6.29 -20.71 -8.10
C GLY A 74 4.85 -20.53 -8.62
N ALA A 75 3.97 -21.47 -8.34
CA ALA A 75 2.57 -21.41 -8.75
C ALA A 75 1.73 -20.45 -7.88
N LEU A 76 2.01 -20.35 -6.58
CA LEU A 76 1.28 -19.51 -5.62
C LEU A 76 1.73 -18.05 -5.64
N THR A 77 3.02 -17.78 -5.90
CA THR A 77 3.57 -16.41 -5.84
C THR A 77 2.80 -15.42 -6.72
N PRO A 78 2.43 -15.71 -7.99
CA PRO A 78 1.67 -14.78 -8.82
C PRO A 78 0.27 -14.47 -8.30
N GLU A 79 -0.40 -15.47 -7.70
CA GLU A 79 -1.74 -15.33 -7.13
C GLU A 79 -1.68 -14.44 -5.87
N VAL A 80 -0.72 -14.70 -4.99
CA VAL A 80 -0.47 -13.85 -3.80
C VAL A 80 -0.08 -12.43 -4.20
N ASP A 81 0.75 -12.27 -5.25
CA ASP A 81 1.13 -10.96 -5.75
C ASP A 81 -0.09 -10.17 -6.25
N ALA A 82 -1.03 -10.84 -6.93
CA ALA A 82 -2.25 -10.22 -7.42
C ALA A 82 -3.16 -9.74 -6.27
N GLU A 83 -3.36 -10.56 -5.25
CA GLU A 83 -4.12 -10.15 -4.06
C GLU A 83 -3.43 -9.01 -3.32
N LEU A 84 -2.10 -9.05 -3.23
CA LEU A 84 -1.34 -7.96 -2.63
C LEU A 84 -1.52 -6.65 -3.41
N ARG A 85 -1.51 -6.67 -4.76
CA ARG A 85 -1.82 -5.47 -5.56
C ARG A 85 -3.22 -4.93 -5.26
N ASN A 86 -4.22 -5.81 -5.14
CA ASN A 86 -5.59 -5.40 -4.83
C ASN A 86 -5.71 -4.81 -3.42
N ALA A 87 -5.04 -5.42 -2.44
CA ALA A 87 -4.94 -4.91 -1.08
C ALA A 87 -4.35 -3.49 -1.07
N PHE A 88 -3.26 -3.26 -1.81
CA PHE A 88 -2.65 -1.94 -1.92
C PHE A 88 -3.57 -0.92 -2.62
N LYS A 89 -4.32 -1.32 -3.66
CA LYS A 89 -5.34 -0.44 -4.28
C LYS A 89 -6.38 0.01 -3.26
N THR A 90 -6.89 -0.92 -2.45
CA THR A 90 -7.87 -0.62 -1.40
C THR A 90 -7.27 0.27 -0.31
N LEU A 91 -6.04 -0.04 0.13
CA LEU A 91 -5.35 0.69 1.18
C LEU A 91 -5.10 2.16 0.79
N PHE A 92 -4.62 2.38 -0.44
CA PHE A 92 -4.31 3.71 -0.96
C PHE A 92 -5.54 4.46 -1.47
N ALA A 93 -6.60 3.73 -1.86
CA ALA A 93 -7.90 4.20 -2.33
C ALA A 93 -7.89 5.01 -3.64
N ASP A 94 -6.95 5.94 -3.81
CA ASP A 94 -6.91 6.88 -4.95
C ASP A 94 -5.48 7.21 -5.43
N SER A 95 -5.39 7.65 -6.68
CA SER A 95 -4.13 8.05 -7.33
C SER A 95 -3.48 9.27 -6.68
N GLU A 96 -4.25 10.14 -6.01
CA GLU A 96 -3.70 11.32 -5.34
C GLU A 96 -2.84 10.89 -4.13
N THR A 97 -3.37 10.01 -3.29
CA THR A 97 -2.71 9.40 -2.15
C THR A 97 -1.48 8.63 -2.61
N THR A 98 -1.63 7.81 -3.65
CA THR A 98 -0.52 7.03 -4.24
C THR A 98 0.59 7.96 -4.74
N GLY A 99 0.23 9.01 -5.49
CA GLY A 99 1.17 10.02 -5.97
C GLY A 99 1.85 10.81 -4.86
N ALA A 100 1.15 11.11 -3.75
CA ALA A 100 1.72 11.78 -2.59
C ALA A 100 2.82 10.93 -1.92
N TRP A 101 2.59 9.62 -1.76
CA TRP A 101 3.61 8.70 -1.27
C TRP A 101 4.82 8.60 -2.21
N LEU A 102 4.60 8.54 -3.53
CA LEU A 102 5.69 8.52 -4.50
C LEU A 102 6.51 9.81 -4.51
N ARG A 103 5.87 10.97 -4.33
CA ARG A 103 6.57 12.26 -4.19
C ARG A 103 7.34 12.32 -2.88
N PHE A 104 6.74 11.90 -1.78
CA PHE A 104 7.40 11.83 -0.48
C PHE A 104 8.63 10.93 -0.52
N GLY A 105 8.52 9.73 -1.09
CA GLY A 105 9.66 8.81 -1.24
C GLY A 105 10.84 9.35 -2.07
N ARG A 106 10.67 10.48 -2.79
CA ARG A 106 11.73 11.16 -3.53
C ARG A 106 12.38 12.31 -2.77
N THR A 107 11.84 12.72 -1.61
CA THR A 107 12.50 13.68 -0.73
C THR A 107 13.60 12.98 0.07
N ALA A 108 14.55 13.73 0.61
CA ALA A 108 15.63 13.14 1.41
C ALA A 108 15.10 12.44 2.67
N GLY A 109 14.12 13.07 3.34
CA GLY A 109 13.47 12.45 4.51
C GLY A 109 12.61 11.24 4.15
N GLY A 110 11.87 11.29 3.05
CA GLY A 110 10.99 10.20 2.65
C GLY A 110 11.74 8.98 2.10
N ASP A 111 12.84 9.16 1.38
CA ASP A 111 13.70 8.04 0.98
C ASP A 111 14.27 7.31 2.21
N LYS A 112 14.80 8.05 3.20
CA LYS A 112 15.26 7.45 4.47
C LYS A 112 14.14 6.76 5.23
N PHE A 113 12.99 7.40 5.37
CA PHE A 113 11.85 6.85 6.09
C PHE A 113 11.33 5.57 5.44
N THR A 114 11.12 5.57 4.12
CA THR A 114 10.68 4.38 3.39
C THR A 114 11.75 3.30 3.37
N GLY A 115 13.04 3.67 3.34
CA GLY A 115 14.16 2.76 3.55
C GLY A 115 14.10 2.02 4.90
N LEU A 116 13.75 2.71 5.97
CA LEU A 116 13.54 2.09 7.29
C LEU A 116 12.34 1.14 7.29
N MET A 117 11.25 1.48 6.59
CA MET A 117 10.11 0.57 6.41
C MET A 117 10.52 -0.70 5.64
N ARG A 118 11.28 -0.57 4.55
CA ARG A 118 11.84 -1.72 3.80
C ARG A 118 12.70 -2.60 4.70
N ALA A 119 13.56 -2.00 5.52
CA ALA A 119 14.39 -2.73 6.48
C ALA A 119 13.55 -3.45 7.55
N ALA A 120 12.45 -2.86 8.01
CA ALA A 120 11.53 -3.51 8.94
C ALA A 120 10.81 -4.72 8.31
N VAL A 121 10.39 -4.62 7.05
CA VAL A 121 9.82 -5.75 6.29
C VAL A 121 10.84 -6.88 6.14
N ASP A 122 12.07 -6.56 5.73
CA ASP A 122 13.16 -7.54 5.59
C ASP A 122 13.52 -8.20 6.92
N ALA A 123 13.60 -7.44 8.01
CA ALA A 123 13.84 -7.98 9.35
C ALA A 123 12.74 -8.97 9.78
N LYS A 124 11.47 -8.62 9.52
CA LYS A 124 10.33 -9.50 9.81
C LYS A 124 10.40 -10.81 9.01
N LEU A 125 10.76 -10.74 7.73
CA LEU A 125 10.97 -11.92 6.89
C LEU A 125 12.09 -12.83 7.39
N LYS A 126 13.17 -12.23 7.89
CA LYS A 126 14.31 -12.96 8.47
C LYS A 126 14.07 -13.44 9.91
N GLY A 127 12.92 -13.10 10.51
CA GLY A 127 12.62 -13.43 11.90
C GLY A 127 13.53 -12.71 12.92
N VAL A 128 14.12 -11.58 12.55
CA VAL A 128 14.97 -10.77 13.43
C VAL A 128 14.23 -9.52 13.90
N ALA A 129 14.76 -8.86 14.93
CA ALA A 129 14.18 -7.62 15.46
C ALA A 129 14.14 -6.54 14.37
N ALA A 130 12.96 -5.98 14.13
CA ALA A 130 12.80 -4.90 13.15
C ALA A 130 13.33 -3.57 13.73
N PRO A 131 14.08 -2.78 12.95
CA PRO A 131 14.41 -1.42 13.36
C PRO A 131 13.13 -0.60 13.51
N SER A 132 13.02 0.20 14.57
CA SER A 132 11.92 1.15 14.72
C SER A 132 12.16 2.35 13.80
N PRO A 133 11.30 2.62 12.79
CA PRO A 133 11.48 3.76 11.91
C PRO A 133 11.54 5.08 12.68
N PHE A 134 10.74 5.20 13.75
CA PHE A 134 10.65 6.41 14.56
C PHE A 134 11.91 6.66 15.39
N SER A 135 12.58 5.61 15.88
CA SER A 135 13.83 5.76 16.64
C SER A 135 15.00 6.31 15.82
N ALA A 136 14.94 6.14 14.49
CA ALA A 136 15.96 6.64 13.58
C ALA A 136 15.70 8.07 13.08
N ILE A 137 14.49 8.63 13.29
CA ILE A 137 14.15 10.00 12.87
C ILE A 137 15.00 11.04 13.60
N ASP A 138 15.27 10.83 14.89
CA ASP A 138 16.07 11.76 15.71
C ASP A 138 17.52 11.89 15.23
N GLN A 139 18.00 10.92 14.45
CA GLN A 139 19.34 10.92 13.86
C GLN A 139 19.39 11.57 12.46
N MET A 140 18.23 11.94 11.91
CA MET A 140 18.14 12.60 10.61
C MET A 140 18.42 14.10 10.71
N SER A 141 18.79 14.72 9.59
CA SER A 141 18.94 16.18 9.52
C SER A 141 17.60 16.89 9.72
N LYS A 142 17.63 18.17 10.11
CA LYS A 142 16.41 18.98 10.28
C LYS A 142 15.56 19.06 9.01
N ALA A 143 16.19 19.07 7.83
CA ALA A 143 15.47 19.10 6.56
C ALA A 143 14.72 17.79 6.32
N GLU A 144 15.36 16.64 6.57
CA GLU A 144 14.75 15.32 6.45
C GLU A 144 13.60 15.13 7.46
N GLN A 145 13.78 15.59 8.70
CA GLN A 145 12.72 15.60 9.71
C GLN A 145 11.53 16.47 9.27
N ALA A 146 11.80 17.62 8.65
CA ALA A 146 10.76 18.51 8.13
C ALA A 146 9.98 17.86 6.98
N ASP A 147 10.64 17.15 6.06
CA ASP A 147 9.98 16.38 5.00
C ASP A 147 9.02 15.33 5.59
N ILE A 148 9.49 14.56 6.58
CA ILE A 148 8.68 13.52 7.24
C ILE A 148 7.51 14.17 7.99
N SER A 149 7.76 15.23 8.76
CA SER A 149 6.70 15.93 9.50
C SER A 149 5.64 16.50 8.55
N ALA A 150 6.05 17.11 7.44
CA ALA A 150 5.13 17.64 6.44
C ALA A 150 4.27 16.53 5.83
N PHE A 151 4.88 15.39 5.52
CA PHE A 151 4.15 14.23 5.01
C PHE A 151 3.17 13.66 6.05
N MET A 152 3.59 13.49 7.31
CA MET A 152 2.75 12.94 8.40
C MET A 152 1.54 13.82 8.72
N GLN A 153 1.60 15.12 8.42
CA GLN A 153 0.48 16.05 8.54
C GLN A 153 -0.45 16.04 7.32
N SER A 154 -0.06 15.38 6.22
CA SER A 154 -0.88 15.29 5.01
C SER A 154 -1.98 14.22 5.12
N PRO A 155 -3.09 14.35 4.36
CA PRO A 155 -4.12 13.31 4.29
C PRO A 155 -3.57 11.94 3.85
N ALA A 156 -2.54 11.92 3.00
CA ALA A 156 -1.97 10.67 2.47
C ALA A 156 -1.29 9.80 3.55
N ALA A 157 -0.83 10.40 4.64
CA ALA A 157 -0.27 9.66 5.78
C ALA A 157 -1.33 8.87 6.55
N ALA A 158 -2.63 9.11 6.33
CA ALA A 158 -3.69 8.31 6.93
C ALA A 158 -3.59 6.81 6.57
N VAL A 159 -2.94 6.47 5.45
CA VAL A 159 -2.61 5.09 5.07
C VAL A 159 -1.85 4.35 6.19
N LEU A 160 -0.96 5.02 6.92
CA LEU A 160 -0.20 4.42 8.03
C LEU A 160 -1.06 4.00 9.23
N LYS A 161 -2.29 4.53 9.32
CA LYS A 161 -3.23 4.21 10.39
C LYS A 161 -4.26 3.16 9.99
N LYS A 162 -4.26 2.75 8.72
CA LYS A 162 -5.17 1.73 8.21
C LYS A 162 -4.57 0.35 8.48
N ASP A 163 -5.41 -0.58 8.89
CA ASP A 163 -5.03 -1.98 8.91
C ASP A 163 -4.82 -2.48 7.48
N PHE A 164 -3.80 -3.31 7.30
CA PHE A 164 -3.63 -4.02 6.04
C PHE A 164 -4.80 -4.98 5.89
N PRO A 165 -5.51 -5.01 4.75
CA PRO A 165 -6.67 -5.88 4.61
C PRO A 165 -6.24 -7.35 4.75
N ASP A 166 -7.10 -8.14 5.40
CA ASP A 166 -6.91 -9.58 5.47
C ASP A 166 -6.86 -10.16 4.06
N MET A 167 -5.82 -10.95 3.78
CA MET A 167 -5.63 -11.65 2.51
C MET A 167 -5.75 -13.15 2.77
N PRO A 168 -6.97 -13.69 2.99
CA PRO A 168 -7.13 -15.13 3.11
C PRO A 168 -6.73 -15.74 1.76
N MET A 169 -5.75 -16.64 1.76
CA MET A 169 -5.42 -17.41 0.56
C MET A 169 -6.60 -18.35 0.29
N PRO A 170 -7.35 -18.16 -0.80
CA PRO A 170 -8.48 -19.04 -1.10
C PRO A 170 -7.97 -20.47 -1.24
N GLU A 171 -8.64 -21.44 -0.62
CA GLU A 171 -8.26 -22.86 -0.70
C GLU A 171 -8.16 -23.34 -2.17
N ALA A 172 -9.00 -22.77 -3.04
CA ALA A 172 -8.97 -23.02 -4.47
C ALA A 172 -7.61 -22.66 -5.12
N PHE A 173 -6.87 -21.68 -4.60
CA PHE A 173 -5.54 -21.31 -5.12
C PHE A 173 -4.54 -22.43 -4.84
N GLY A 174 -4.54 -22.93 -3.60
CA GLY A 174 -3.74 -24.08 -3.19
C GLY A 174 -4.01 -25.31 -4.04
N LYS A 175 -5.29 -25.67 -4.22
CA LYS A 175 -5.69 -26.81 -5.06
C LYS A 175 -5.25 -26.67 -6.52
N ARG A 176 -5.40 -25.48 -7.12
CA ARG A 176 -4.92 -25.23 -8.49
C ARG A 176 -3.41 -25.30 -8.60
N ALA A 177 -2.68 -24.75 -7.62
CA ALA A 177 -1.22 -24.83 -7.58
C ALA A 177 -0.75 -26.29 -7.47
N ALA A 178 -1.36 -27.08 -6.59
CA ALA A 178 -1.07 -28.50 -6.41
C ALA A 178 -1.32 -29.30 -7.69
N GLN A 179 -2.47 -29.08 -8.34
CA GLN A 179 -2.80 -29.71 -9.62
C GLN A 179 -1.75 -29.39 -10.70
N ARG A 180 -1.31 -28.13 -10.80
CA ARG A 180 -0.25 -27.73 -11.75
C ARG A 180 1.10 -28.37 -11.44
N CYS A 181 1.35 -28.70 -10.17
CA CYS A 181 2.58 -29.35 -9.72
C CYS A 181 2.49 -30.87 -9.68
N GLY A 182 1.34 -31.46 -10.04
CA GLY A 182 1.15 -32.91 -10.06
C GLY A 182 1.12 -33.56 -8.68
N ILE A 183 0.69 -32.82 -7.65
CA ILE A 183 0.66 -33.27 -6.26
C ILE A 183 -0.72 -33.04 -5.63
N GLU A 184 -1.00 -33.72 -4.52
CA GLU A 184 -2.23 -33.55 -3.75
C GLU A 184 -2.08 -32.42 -2.74
N TRP A 185 -2.98 -31.44 -2.75
CA TRP A 185 -3.05 -30.39 -1.72
C TRP A 185 -3.34 -31.02 -0.35
N PRO A 186 -2.68 -30.61 0.74
CA PRO A 186 -2.96 -31.19 2.05
C PRO A 186 -4.34 -30.76 2.53
N GLU A 187 -5.11 -31.70 3.08
CA GLU A 187 -6.33 -31.38 3.81
C GLU A 187 -5.98 -30.63 5.10
N GLN A 188 -6.77 -29.61 5.44
CA GLN A 188 -6.57 -28.77 6.63
C GLN A 188 -7.15 -29.43 7.88
#